data_AF-A0A8K0EBD4-F1
#
_entry.id   AF-A0A8K0EBD4-F1
#
_cell.length_a   1.000
_cell.length_b   1.000
_cell.length_c   1.000
_cell.angle_alpha   90.00
_cell.angle_beta   90.00
_cell.angle_gamma   90.00
#
_symmetry.space_group_name_H-M   'P 1'
#
loop_
_entity.id
_entity.type
_entity.pdbx_description
1 polymer ?
#
loop_
_entity_poly.entity_id
_entity_poly.type
_entity_poly.pdbx_seq_one_letter_code
_entity_poly.pdbx_strand_id
1 'polypeptide(L)'
;MTPRFMQMSRLLSKSEKMAAASRTWFRLSPQFLQSLRRSDGKLFHTGRRRLQTKPSNGAASVYHMANTEALPEYKHQAKIIDGVAMAKEIREEVRVEVDQWVAKGHRAPHLSVVLVGDNPASASYVKAKTRAAKGAGITSETIVKPSSITEEELLDLVDKLNKDDSVDGLLVQLPVPDHMTERTICNAVAPEKDVDGFNVVNVGRFCLDEPAFLPATPYGVMEMIRRTGIETFGKNAVVCGRSKNVGMPLAMLLHTDKEHHEICADATTTICHRYTPGDQLEVFTKTADIIIVAVGMPNLITADMVKEGVVVIDVGINRVMDPVTGKMKLVGDVDFEGVSQKASYITPVPGGVGPMTVAMLMKNTMQAAKGQYSWD
;
A
#
# COMPACT_ATOMS: atom_id res chain seq x y z
N MET A 1 5.25 -19.27 -57.66
CA MET A 1 6.16 -20.43 -57.79
C MET A 1 7.47 -20.09 -57.07
N THR A 2 7.72 -20.73 -55.93
CA THR A 2 9.02 -20.79 -55.24
C THR A 2 9.97 -21.71 -56.02
N PRO A 3 11.31 -21.61 -55.86
CA PRO A 3 11.96 -22.41 -54.82
C PRO A 3 13.21 -21.81 -54.13
N ARG A 4 13.36 -22.19 -52.85
CA ARG A 4 14.60 -22.30 -52.06
C ARG A 4 15.52 -23.36 -52.64
N PHE A 5 16.84 -23.30 -52.41
CA PHE A 5 17.65 -24.46 -52.01
C PHE A 5 19.03 -24.07 -51.40
N MET A 6 19.30 -24.65 -50.21
CA MET A 6 20.54 -25.20 -49.59
C MET A 6 21.93 -24.54 -49.74
N GLN A 7 22.69 -24.24 -48.66
CA GLN A 7 23.45 -25.07 -47.68
C GLN A 7 24.84 -25.59 -48.15
N MET A 8 25.91 -25.09 -47.52
CA MET A 8 27.21 -25.75 -47.23
C MET A 8 27.73 -25.10 -45.93
N SER A 9 27.73 -25.74 -44.75
CA SER A 9 28.53 -26.85 -44.22
C SER A 9 29.89 -26.44 -43.60
N ARG A 10 30.09 -26.92 -42.35
CA ARG A 10 31.33 -27.23 -41.60
C ARG A 10 31.83 -26.29 -40.48
N LEU A 11 31.64 -26.81 -39.26
CA LEU A 11 32.67 -27.17 -38.26
C LEU A 11 33.49 -26.04 -37.60
N LEU A 12 33.24 -25.77 -36.31
CA LEU A 12 34.14 -26.12 -35.18
C LEU A 12 33.76 -25.35 -33.90
N SER A 13 33.83 -26.09 -32.78
CA SER A 13 33.66 -25.67 -31.39
C SER A 13 34.51 -24.46 -31.00
N LYS A 14 33.95 -23.52 -30.22
CA LYS A 14 34.72 -22.59 -29.39
C LYS A 14 34.10 -22.44 -28.00
N SER A 15 34.48 -23.38 -27.14
CA SER A 15 34.53 -23.28 -25.68
C SER A 15 35.64 -22.32 -25.22
N GLU A 16 35.72 -21.12 -25.80
CA GLU A 16 36.74 -20.10 -25.49
C GLU A 16 36.20 -18.66 -25.62
N LYS A 17 34.98 -18.41 -25.12
CA LYS A 17 34.43 -17.05 -24.96
C LYS A 17 33.75 -16.85 -23.60
N MET A 18 34.36 -17.37 -22.52
CA MET A 18 33.95 -17.12 -21.13
C MET A 18 35.15 -16.83 -20.22
N ALA A 19 36.09 -15.99 -20.66
CA ALA A 19 37.19 -15.55 -19.81
C ALA A 19 37.78 -14.20 -20.25
N ALA A 20 36.95 -13.14 -20.32
CA ALA A 20 37.43 -11.74 -20.37
C ALA A 20 36.24 -10.76 -20.32
N ALA A 21 35.56 -10.64 -19.17
CA ALA A 21 34.63 -9.53 -18.90
C ALA A 21 34.37 -9.30 -17.40
N SER A 22 35.30 -9.69 -16.52
CA SER A 22 35.28 -9.26 -15.13
C SER A 22 36.54 -8.43 -14.87
N ARG A 23 36.37 -7.30 -14.19
CA ARG A 23 37.34 -6.22 -13.87
C ARG A 23 37.39 -5.09 -14.90
N THR A 24 36.53 -4.08 -14.68
CA THR A 24 36.93 -2.67 -14.48
C THR A 24 35.69 -1.79 -14.54
N TRP A 25 35.14 -1.37 -13.39
CA TRP A 25 34.48 -0.08 -13.21
C TRP A 25 34.50 0.25 -11.71
N PHE A 26 35.47 1.08 -11.31
CA PHE A 26 35.48 2.06 -10.21
C PHE A 26 36.95 2.44 -9.96
N ARG A 27 37.41 3.48 -10.65
CA ARG A 27 38.62 4.23 -10.30
C ARG A 27 38.13 5.58 -9.79
N LEU A 28 38.00 5.71 -8.47
CA LEU A 28 37.87 7.03 -7.83
C LEU A 28 39.27 7.61 -7.66
N SER A 29 39.42 8.89 -8.00
CA SER A 29 40.70 9.61 -7.98
C SER A 29 41.14 9.96 -6.55
N PRO A 30 42.47 10.05 -6.26
CA PRO A 30 42.98 10.27 -4.90
C PRO A 30 42.74 11.67 -4.30
N GLN A 31 41.93 12.53 -4.93
CA GLN A 31 41.74 13.92 -4.52
C GLN A 31 40.49 14.15 -3.64
N PHE A 32 39.66 13.12 -3.42
CA PHE A 32 38.44 13.24 -2.62
C PHE A 32 38.60 12.87 -1.13
N LEU A 33 39.75 12.32 -0.73
CA LEU A 33 40.03 11.92 0.67
C LEU A 33 40.91 12.91 1.46
N GLN A 34 40.96 14.19 1.02
CA GLN A 34 41.79 15.21 1.67
C GLN A 34 41.03 16.49 2.11
N SER A 35 39.69 16.49 2.14
CA SER A 35 38.89 17.65 2.58
C SER A 35 38.22 17.53 3.96
N LEU A 36 38.49 16.47 4.75
CA LEU A 36 37.93 16.30 6.10
C LEU A 36 38.95 16.46 7.24
N ARG A 37 39.95 17.35 7.07
CA ARG A 37 40.80 17.82 8.17
C ARG A 37 41.03 19.33 8.09
N ARG A 38 40.89 20.00 9.24
CA ARG A 38 40.84 21.46 9.54
C ARG A 38 39.38 21.92 9.56
N SER A 39 38.80 22.47 10.64
CA SER A 39 39.24 23.23 11.81
C SER A 39 38.07 23.15 12.84
N ASP A 40 38.23 23.15 14.18
CA ASP A 40 38.71 24.23 15.03
C ASP A 40 39.09 23.70 16.43
N GLY A 41 40.17 24.25 16.97
CA GLY A 41 40.63 23.98 18.32
C GLY A 41 40.00 24.93 19.35
N LYS A 42 39.78 24.44 20.57
CA LYS A 42 39.91 25.21 21.80
C LYS A 42 40.67 24.38 22.84
N LEU A 43 41.85 24.87 23.20
CA LEU A 43 42.66 24.43 24.33
C LEU A 43 41.90 24.64 25.64
N PHE A 44 41.99 23.70 26.58
CA PHE A 44 42.10 24.03 28.00
C PHE A 44 43.06 23.08 28.72
N HIS A 45 43.85 23.68 29.60
CA HIS A 45 45.07 23.18 30.25
C HIS A 45 44.90 21.93 31.13
N THR A 46 45.91 21.06 31.06
CA THR A 46 46.18 19.96 31.98
C THR A 46 46.78 20.48 33.30
N GLY A 47 45.94 20.68 34.30
CA GLY A 47 46.36 20.90 35.69
C GLY A 47 46.52 19.58 36.44
N ARG A 48 47.75 19.08 36.57
CA ARG A 48 48.09 18.02 37.54
C ARG A 48 47.91 18.57 38.97
N ARG A 49 46.93 18.09 39.72
CA ARG A 49 46.92 18.18 41.19
C ARG A 49 47.04 16.80 41.80
N ARG A 50 48.14 16.60 42.55
CA ARG A 50 48.35 15.51 43.51
C ARG A 50 47.20 15.50 44.51
N LEU A 51 46.51 14.36 44.64
CA LEU A 51 45.70 14.05 45.80
C LEU A 51 46.57 13.22 46.76
N GLN A 52 46.87 13.82 47.92
CA GLN A 52 47.47 13.16 49.07
C GLN A 52 46.48 12.17 49.66
N THR A 53 46.95 10.97 49.97
CA THR A 53 46.25 9.98 50.78
C THR A 53 46.32 10.38 52.26
N LYS A 54 45.17 10.34 52.93
CA LYS A 54 45.07 10.19 54.40
C LYS A 54 44.02 9.11 54.69
N PRO A 55 44.28 8.19 55.64
CA PRO A 55 43.31 7.16 56.00
C PRO A 55 42.38 7.70 57.09
N SER A 56 41.10 7.34 57.03
CA SER A 56 40.20 7.45 58.18
C SER A 56 39.20 6.31 58.20
N ASN A 57 39.10 5.72 59.38
CA ASN A 57 38.39 4.51 59.78
C ASN A 57 36.87 4.56 59.55
N GLY A 58 36.32 3.40 59.19
CA GLY A 58 35.18 2.76 59.86
C GLY A 58 33.85 3.51 59.97
N ALA A 59 32.89 3.09 59.14
CA ALA A 59 31.51 2.79 59.57
C ALA A 59 30.79 2.09 58.40
N ALA A 60 30.36 0.84 58.60
CA ALA A 60 29.46 0.16 57.68
C ALA A 60 28.06 0.78 57.83
N SER A 61 27.62 1.62 56.88
CA SER A 61 26.22 2.01 56.78
C SER A 61 25.49 0.99 55.90
N VAL A 62 24.58 0.24 56.53
CA VAL A 62 23.57 -0.55 55.83
C VAL A 62 22.72 0.42 55.03
N TYR A 63 22.88 0.44 53.71
CA TYR A 63 21.97 1.14 52.82
C TYR A 63 20.65 0.36 52.80
N HIS A 64 19.61 0.90 53.43
CA HIS A 64 18.24 0.51 53.11
C HIS A 64 18.01 0.83 51.63
N MET A 65 17.88 -0.21 50.80
CA MET A 65 17.33 -0.04 49.45
C MET A 65 15.89 0.43 49.61
N ALA A 66 15.68 1.73 49.42
CA ALA A 66 14.35 2.28 49.26
C ALA A 66 13.68 1.59 48.07
N ASN A 67 12.41 1.21 48.27
CA ASN A 67 11.52 0.70 47.25
C ASN A 67 11.69 1.49 45.95
N THR A 68 12.13 0.82 44.88
CA THR A 68 11.90 1.28 43.51
C THR A 68 10.40 1.30 43.30
N GLU A 69 9.79 2.46 43.54
CA GLU A 69 8.48 2.78 42.97
C GLU A 69 8.62 2.61 41.45
N ALA A 70 7.88 1.65 40.91
CA ALA A 70 7.80 1.46 39.47
C ALA A 70 7.40 2.80 38.85
N LEU A 71 8.21 3.30 37.91
CA LEU A 71 7.85 4.43 37.08
C LEU A 71 6.47 4.15 36.48
N PRO A 72 5.56 5.14 36.44
CA PRO A 72 4.22 4.92 35.91
C PRO A 72 4.35 4.37 34.48
N GLU A 73 3.79 3.17 34.24
CA GLU A 73 3.65 2.61 32.90
C GLU A 73 2.83 3.61 32.08
N TYR A 74 3.50 4.45 31.31
CA TYR A 74 2.87 5.23 30.26
C TYR A 74 2.35 4.23 29.23
N LYS A 75 1.08 3.84 29.35
CA LYS A 75 0.39 3.08 28.31
C LYS A 75 0.44 3.92 27.03
N HIS A 76 1.29 3.51 26.09
CA HIS A 76 1.40 4.15 24.80
C HIS A 76 0.17 3.75 23.98
N GLN A 77 -0.91 4.52 24.06
CA GLN A 77 -2.09 4.26 23.23
C GLN A 77 -1.83 4.76 21.81
N ALA A 78 -2.00 3.88 20.83
CA ALA A 78 -1.83 4.19 19.41
C ALA A 78 -2.79 5.31 18.97
N LYS A 79 -2.30 6.20 18.10
CA LYS A 79 -3.15 7.17 17.42
C LYS A 79 -3.97 6.47 16.34
N ILE A 80 -5.28 6.68 16.35
CA ILE A 80 -6.17 6.08 15.36
C ILE A 80 -6.06 6.83 14.04
N ILE A 81 -5.79 6.10 12.96
CA ILE A 81 -5.87 6.64 11.60
C ILE A 81 -7.32 6.51 11.13
N ASP A 82 -8.09 7.59 11.28
CA ASP A 82 -9.51 7.63 10.93
C ASP A 82 -9.72 7.78 9.41
N GLY A 83 -9.90 6.65 8.74
CA GLY A 83 -10.16 6.62 7.31
C GLY A 83 -11.55 7.14 6.91
N VAL A 84 -12.53 7.19 7.82
CA VAL A 84 -13.85 7.78 7.54
C VAL A 84 -13.72 9.29 7.40
N ALA A 85 -13.00 9.92 8.32
CA ALA A 85 -12.74 11.36 8.29
C ALA A 85 -11.94 11.74 7.03
N MET A 86 -10.82 11.06 6.77
CA MET A 86 -10.00 11.32 5.58
C MET A 86 -10.77 11.09 4.26
N ALA A 87 -11.54 10.00 4.17
CA ALA A 87 -12.35 9.72 2.98
C ALA A 87 -13.46 10.77 2.76
N LYS A 88 -13.94 11.42 3.83
CA LYS A 88 -14.88 12.54 3.70
C LYS A 88 -14.20 13.77 3.12
N GLU A 89 -13.02 14.13 3.63
CA GLU A 89 -12.23 15.27 3.13
C GLU A 89 -11.88 15.10 1.65
N ILE A 90 -11.37 13.94 1.26
CA ILE A 90 -11.01 13.64 -0.13
C ILE A 90 -12.23 13.72 -1.06
N ARG A 91 -13.39 13.18 -0.65
CA ARG A 91 -14.60 13.27 -1.48
C ARG A 91 -15.07 14.71 -1.65
N GLU A 92 -14.86 15.56 -0.65
CA GLU A 92 -15.15 16.99 -0.74
C GLU A 92 -14.17 17.70 -1.68
N GLU A 93 -12.87 17.37 -1.62
CA GLU A 93 -11.87 17.86 -2.58
C GLU A 93 -12.26 17.48 -4.02
N VAL A 94 -12.64 16.21 -4.25
CA VAL A 94 -13.11 15.74 -5.56
C VAL A 94 -14.40 16.47 -5.97
N ARG A 95 -15.34 16.70 -5.05
CA ARG A 95 -16.57 17.45 -5.34
C ARG A 95 -16.27 18.85 -5.84
N VAL A 96 -15.37 19.57 -5.16
CA VAL A 96 -14.94 20.91 -5.57
C VAL A 96 -14.28 20.86 -6.94
N GLU A 97 -13.46 19.85 -7.20
CA GLU A 97 -12.81 19.65 -8.50
C GLU A 97 -13.82 19.36 -9.63
N VAL A 98 -14.84 18.55 -9.37
CA VAL A 98 -15.95 18.28 -10.29
C VAL A 98 -16.77 19.55 -10.56
N ASP A 99 -17.11 20.32 -9.52
CA ASP A 99 -17.85 21.57 -9.68
C ASP A 99 -17.09 22.55 -10.58
N GLN A 100 -15.77 22.68 -10.38
CA GLN A 100 -14.90 23.50 -11.23
C GLN A 100 -14.80 22.96 -12.67
N TRP A 101 -14.76 21.65 -12.85
CA TRP A 101 -14.73 21.00 -14.15
C TRP A 101 -16.00 21.26 -14.95
N VAL A 102 -17.16 21.10 -14.32
CA VAL A 102 -18.46 21.38 -14.93
C VAL A 102 -18.64 22.86 -15.23
N ALA A 103 -18.18 23.75 -14.34
CA ALA A 103 -18.21 25.20 -14.57
C ALA A 103 -17.38 25.64 -15.79
N LYS A 104 -16.38 24.85 -16.19
CA LYS A 104 -15.60 25.06 -17.43
C LYS A 104 -16.29 24.55 -18.70
N GLY A 105 -17.52 24.02 -18.58
CA GLY A 105 -18.34 23.54 -19.70
C GLY A 105 -18.16 22.07 -20.05
N HIS A 106 -17.40 21.31 -19.27
CA HIS A 106 -17.28 19.86 -19.45
C HIS A 106 -18.48 19.12 -18.84
N ARG A 107 -18.77 17.90 -19.34
CA ARG A 107 -19.75 17.03 -18.69
C ARG A 107 -19.24 16.56 -17.32
N ALA A 108 -20.16 16.33 -16.39
CA ALA A 108 -19.82 15.69 -15.12
C ALA A 108 -19.21 14.30 -15.37
N PRO A 109 -18.18 13.87 -14.62
CA PRO A 109 -17.62 12.54 -14.77
C PRO A 109 -18.68 11.44 -14.59
N HIS A 110 -18.49 10.33 -15.28
CA HIS A 110 -19.37 9.16 -15.23
C HIS A 110 -18.63 7.89 -14.81
N LEU A 111 -19.22 7.17 -13.86
CA LEU A 111 -18.75 5.89 -13.36
C LEU A 111 -19.76 4.77 -13.65
N SER A 112 -19.38 3.81 -14.50
CA SER A 112 -20.15 2.58 -14.72
C SER A 112 -19.61 1.44 -13.85
N VAL A 113 -20.48 0.83 -13.05
CA VAL A 113 -20.14 -0.31 -12.19
C VAL A 113 -20.87 -1.55 -12.68
N VAL A 114 -20.13 -2.61 -13.02
CA VAL A 114 -20.71 -3.92 -13.35
C VAL A 114 -20.65 -4.82 -12.13
N LEU A 115 -21.80 -5.36 -11.70
CA LEU A 115 -21.91 -6.31 -10.59
C LEU A 115 -22.45 -7.64 -11.12
N VAL A 116 -21.74 -8.73 -10.85
CA VAL A 116 -22.16 -10.09 -11.25
C VAL A 116 -22.55 -10.90 -10.01
N GLY A 117 -23.77 -11.40 -10.01
CA GLY A 117 -24.33 -12.21 -8.92
C GLY A 117 -24.82 -11.39 -7.72
N ASP A 118 -25.22 -12.11 -6.68
CA ASP A 118 -26.01 -11.56 -5.56
C ASP A 118 -25.26 -11.52 -4.23
N ASN A 119 -23.92 -11.51 -4.26
CA ASN A 119 -23.11 -11.50 -3.04
C ASN A 119 -23.46 -10.25 -2.18
N PRO A 120 -24.00 -10.43 -0.95
CA PRO A 120 -24.43 -9.30 -0.13
C PRO A 120 -23.29 -8.34 0.26
N ALA A 121 -22.05 -8.84 0.35
CA ALA A 121 -20.88 -8.00 0.60
C ALA A 121 -20.60 -7.07 -0.59
N SER A 122 -20.60 -7.62 -1.80
CA SER A 122 -20.42 -6.87 -3.05
C SER A 122 -21.54 -5.83 -3.23
N ALA A 123 -22.81 -6.21 -2.98
CA ALA A 123 -23.94 -5.29 -3.09
C ALA A 123 -23.85 -4.10 -2.12
N SER A 124 -23.42 -4.33 -0.88
CA SER A 124 -23.19 -3.24 0.09
C SER A 124 -22.07 -2.31 -0.35
N TYR A 125 -21.01 -2.88 -0.94
CA TYR A 125 -19.85 -2.12 -1.43
C TYR A 125 -20.22 -1.23 -2.61
N VAL A 126 -20.97 -1.78 -3.59
CA VAL A 126 -21.46 -1.02 -4.75
C VAL A 126 -22.39 0.10 -4.31
N LYS A 127 -23.31 -0.13 -3.37
CA LYS A 127 -24.15 0.94 -2.78
C LYS A 127 -23.31 2.06 -2.14
N ALA A 128 -22.19 1.73 -1.52
CA ALA A 128 -21.28 2.74 -0.97
C ALA A 128 -20.61 3.55 -2.09
N LYS A 129 -20.16 2.90 -3.17
CA LYS A 129 -19.60 3.55 -4.37
C LYS A 129 -20.60 4.52 -5.02
N THR A 130 -21.84 4.08 -5.27
CA THR A 130 -22.90 4.94 -5.85
C THR A 130 -23.18 6.17 -4.99
N ARG A 131 -23.26 6.01 -3.65
CA ARG A 131 -23.46 7.15 -2.74
C ARG A 131 -22.27 8.11 -2.75
N ALA A 132 -21.05 7.58 -2.80
CA ALA A 132 -19.85 8.40 -2.87
C ALA A 132 -19.77 9.18 -4.20
N ALA A 133 -20.09 8.55 -5.32
CA ALA A 133 -20.13 9.19 -6.64
C ALA A 133 -21.10 10.37 -6.63
N LYS A 134 -22.34 10.13 -6.20
CA LYS A 134 -23.35 11.19 -6.07
C LYS A 134 -22.87 12.32 -5.15
N GLY A 135 -22.24 11.99 -4.02
CA GLY A 135 -21.72 12.99 -3.08
C GLY A 135 -20.55 13.81 -3.64
N ALA A 136 -19.77 13.24 -4.54
CA ALA A 136 -18.65 13.89 -5.22
C ALA A 136 -19.06 14.62 -6.51
N GLY A 137 -20.37 14.68 -6.84
CA GLY A 137 -20.83 15.27 -8.10
C GLY A 137 -20.62 14.39 -9.35
N ILE A 138 -20.20 13.13 -9.15
CA ILE A 138 -19.97 12.15 -10.20
C ILE A 138 -21.28 11.42 -10.50
N THR A 139 -21.63 11.33 -11.78
CA THR A 139 -22.77 10.51 -12.23
C THR A 139 -22.36 9.04 -12.22
N SER A 140 -23.27 8.14 -11.88
CA SER A 140 -22.93 6.71 -11.83
C SER A 140 -24.10 5.82 -12.14
N GLU A 141 -23.82 4.68 -12.75
CA GLU A 141 -24.77 3.60 -12.93
C GLU A 141 -24.24 2.28 -12.33
N THR A 142 -25.16 1.36 -12.07
CA THR A 142 -24.81 0.01 -11.66
C THR A 142 -25.56 -0.98 -12.53
N ILE A 143 -24.82 -1.73 -13.33
CA ILE A 143 -25.34 -2.76 -14.22
C ILE A 143 -25.21 -4.10 -13.49
N VAL A 144 -26.34 -4.63 -13.02
CA VAL A 144 -26.39 -5.91 -12.33
C VAL A 144 -26.65 -7.03 -13.33
N LYS A 145 -25.83 -8.08 -13.29
CA LYS A 145 -25.95 -9.29 -14.09
C LYS A 145 -26.11 -10.52 -13.17
N PRO A 146 -26.87 -11.54 -13.58
CA PRO A 146 -27.02 -12.75 -12.79
C PRO A 146 -25.67 -13.49 -12.72
N SER A 147 -25.49 -14.32 -11.68
CA SER A 147 -24.31 -15.18 -11.56
C SER A 147 -24.18 -16.20 -12.70
N SER A 148 -25.25 -16.43 -13.47
CA SER A 148 -25.27 -17.34 -14.62
C SER A 148 -24.77 -16.73 -15.93
N ILE A 149 -24.47 -15.43 -15.97
CA ILE A 149 -23.91 -14.80 -17.18
C ILE A 149 -22.60 -15.50 -17.56
N THR A 150 -22.37 -15.69 -18.86
CA THR A 150 -21.13 -16.28 -19.36
C THR A 150 -19.99 -15.26 -19.31
N GLU A 151 -18.74 -15.74 -19.34
CA GLU A 151 -17.57 -14.85 -19.43
C GLU A 151 -17.63 -14.01 -20.73
N GLU A 152 -17.99 -14.63 -21.86
CA GLU A 152 -18.13 -13.97 -23.16
C GLU A 152 -19.15 -12.82 -23.13
N GLU A 153 -20.35 -13.06 -22.59
CA GLU A 153 -21.39 -12.02 -22.47
C GLU A 153 -20.97 -10.86 -21.55
N LEU A 154 -20.17 -11.14 -20.52
CA LEU A 154 -19.62 -10.11 -19.64
C LEU A 154 -18.54 -9.29 -20.37
N LEU A 155 -17.66 -9.95 -21.13
CA LEU A 155 -16.64 -9.29 -21.93
C LEU A 155 -17.26 -8.38 -23.01
N ASP A 156 -18.33 -8.84 -23.68
CA ASP A 156 -19.08 -8.03 -24.65
C ASP A 156 -19.71 -6.79 -24.01
N LEU A 157 -20.19 -6.90 -22.77
CA LEU A 157 -20.71 -5.75 -22.03
C LEU A 157 -19.58 -4.76 -21.71
N VAL A 158 -18.44 -5.26 -21.23
CA VAL A 158 -17.27 -4.42 -20.91
C VAL A 158 -16.76 -3.70 -22.16
N ASP A 159 -16.68 -4.39 -23.31
CA ASP A 159 -16.29 -3.79 -24.59
C ASP A 159 -17.25 -2.67 -25.04
N LYS A 160 -18.55 -2.85 -24.86
CA LYS A 160 -19.54 -1.79 -25.13
C LYS A 160 -19.30 -0.55 -24.27
N LEU A 161 -19.02 -0.73 -22.97
CA LEU A 161 -18.76 0.37 -22.04
C LEU A 161 -17.41 1.05 -22.32
N ASN A 162 -16.39 0.28 -22.75
CA ASN A 162 -15.12 0.84 -23.20
C ASN A 162 -15.31 1.79 -24.39
N LYS A 163 -16.19 1.45 -25.33
CA LYS A 163 -16.48 2.24 -26.54
C LYS A 163 -17.48 3.38 -26.31
N ASP A 164 -18.05 3.49 -25.12
CA ASP A 164 -19.02 4.54 -24.79
C ASP A 164 -18.30 5.81 -24.29
N ASP A 165 -18.25 6.84 -25.12
CA ASP A 165 -17.63 8.14 -24.80
C ASP A 165 -18.29 8.87 -23.62
N SER A 166 -19.47 8.43 -23.18
CA SER A 166 -20.12 8.95 -21.98
C SER A 166 -19.57 8.35 -20.68
N VAL A 167 -18.85 7.22 -20.75
CA VAL A 167 -18.24 6.51 -19.62
C VAL A 167 -16.78 6.93 -19.46
N ASP A 168 -16.42 7.53 -18.31
CA ASP A 168 -15.03 7.86 -17.98
C ASP A 168 -14.37 6.77 -17.16
N GLY A 169 -15.07 6.28 -16.14
CA GLY A 169 -14.60 5.24 -15.23
C GLY A 169 -15.43 3.98 -15.37
N LEU A 170 -14.75 2.85 -15.48
CA LEU A 170 -15.35 1.52 -15.53
C LEU A 170 -14.71 0.62 -14.49
N LEU A 171 -15.54 -0.12 -13.76
CA LEU A 171 -15.07 -1.23 -12.93
C LEU A 171 -16.03 -2.41 -12.95
N VAL A 172 -15.47 -3.61 -12.90
CA VAL A 172 -16.20 -4.85 -12.65
C VAL A 172 -15.96 -5.26 -11.20
N GLN A 173 -17.02 -5.33 -10.40
CA GLN A 173 -16.92 -5.62 -8.98
C GLN A 173 -16.48 -7.07 -8.74
N LEU A 174 -15.32 -7.22 -8.09
CA LEU A 174 -14.78 -8.51 -7.69
C LEU A 174 -15.31 -8.99 -6.32
N PRO A 175 -15.27 -10.30 -6.03
CA PRO A 175 -14.91 -11.39 -6.96
C PRO A 175 -16.03 -11.63 -7.99
N VAL A 176 -15.64 -12.08 -9.19
CA VAL A 176 -16.59 -12.62 -10.18
C VAL A 176 -16.88 -14.10 -9.86
N PRO A 177 -17.95 -14.71 -10.41
CA PRO A 177 -18.21 -16.14 -10.23
C PRO A 177 -17.04 -17.04 -10.64
N ASP A 178 -16.92 -18.21 -9.98
CA ASP A 178 -15.78 -19.13 -10.11
C ASP A 178 -15.57 -19.70 -11.52
N HIS A 179 -16.59 -19.67 -12.39
CA HIS A 179 -16.45 -20.10 -13.79
C HIS A 179 -15.78 -19.05 -14.69
N MET A 180 -15.41 -17.89 -14.15
CA MET A 180 -14.73 -16.81 -14.84
C MET A 180 -13.31 -16.60 -14.33
N THR A 181 -12.47 -16.01 -15.17
CA THR A 181 -11.10 -15.62 -14.80
C THR A 181 -11.05 -14.15 -14.44
N GLU A 182 -10.88 -13.82 -13.15
CA GLU A 182 -10.76 -12.43 -12.66
C GLU A 182 -9.77 -11.59 -13.47
N ARG A 183 -8.61 -12.16 -13.84
CA ARG A 183 -7.58 -11.45 -14.61
C ARG A 183 -8.02 -11.11 -16.02
N THR A 184 -8.75 -12.01 -16.68
CA THR A 184 -9.32 -11.76 -18.01
C THR A 184 -10.30 -10.59 -17.93
N ILE A 185 -11.20 -10.60 -16.93
CA ILE A 185 -12.17 -9.52 -16.71
C ILE A 185 -11.49 -8.18 -16.40
N CYS A 186 -10.49 -8.16 -15.51
CA CYS A 186 -9.75 -6.93 -15.18
C CYS A 186 -9.04 -6.34 -16.41
N ASN A 187 -8.44 -7.19 -17.25
CA ASN A 187 -7.72 -6.75 -18.44
C ASN A 187 -8.65 -6.36 -19.61
N ALA A 188 -9.93 -6.72 -19.55
CA ALA A 188 -10.93 -6.33 -20.53
C ALA A 188 -11.36 -4.86 -20.37
N VAL A 189 -11.28 -4.30 -19.16
CA VAL A 189 -11.52 -2.87 -18.93
C VAL A 189 -10.39 -2.07 -19.56
N ALA A 190 -10.71 -1.08 -20.42
CA ALA A 190 -9.71 -0.26 -21.07
C ALA A 190 -8.82 0.46 -20.04
N PRO A 191 -7.47 0.47 -20.19
CA PRO A 191 -6.56 1.05 -19.20
C PRO A 191 -6.89 2.50 -18.81
N GLU A 192 -7.31 3.31 -19.78
CA GLU A 192 -7.69 4.72 -19.61
C GLU A 192 -9.01 4.92 -18.86
N LYS A 193 -9.84 3.87 -18.74
CA LYS A 193 -11.09 3.85 -17.97
C LYS A 193 -11.01 3.00 -16.70
N ASP A 194 -9.90 2.31 -16.46
CA ASP A 194 -9.70 1.38 -15.35
C ASP A 194 -9.44 2.13 -14.03
N VAL A 195 -10.52 2.68 -13.47
CA VAL A 195 -10.48 3.48 -12.24
C VAL A 195 -10.27 2.65 -10.97
N ASP A 196 -10.41 1.32 -11.04
CA ASP A 196 -10.01 0.40 -9.96
C ASP A 196 -8.51 0.01 -10.06
N GLY A 197 -7.82 0.35 -11.17
CA GLY A 197 -6.37 0.21 -11.37
C GLY A 197 -5.88 -1.23 -11.53
N PHE A 198 -6.73 -2.16 -11.97
CA PHE A 198 -6.40 -3.59 -12.03
C PHE A 198 -5.91 -4.08 -13.39
N ASN A 199 -6.04 -3.26 -14.45
CA ASN A 199 -5.55 -3.59 -15.77
C ASN A 199 -4.01 -3.74 -15.74
N VAL A 200 -3.49 -4.79 -16.39
CA VAL A 200 -2.05 -5.08 -16.46
C VAL A 200 -1.22 -3.91 -16.99
N VAL A 201 -1.76 -3.07 -17.87
CA VAL A 201 -1.08 -1.87 -18.38
C VAL A 201 -0.86 -0.87 -17.25
N ASN A 202 -1.90 -0.55 -16.47
CA ASN A 202 -1.78 0.35 -15.32
C ASN A 202 -0.84 -0.23 -14.26
N VAL A 203 -0.97 -1.55 -14.00
CA VAL A 203 -0.10 -2.25 -13.05
C VAL A 203 1.37 -2.21 -13.48
N GLY A 204 1.64 -2.50 -14.74
CA GLY A 204 2.99 -2.47 -15.30
C GLY A 204 3.59 -1.07 -15.24
N ARG A 205 2.82 -0.05 -15.62
CA ARG A 205 3.25 1.36 -15.60
C ARG A 205 3.63 1.81 -14.19
N PHE A 206 2.77 1.66 -13.19
CA PHE A 206 3.14 2.13 -11.84
C PHE A 206 4.27 1.29 -11.22
N CYS A 207 4.45 0.03 -11.61
CA CYS A 207 5.60 -0.77 -11.17
C CYS A 207 6.93 -0.28 -11.76
N LEU A 208 6.86 0.50 -12.84
CA LEU A 208 7.99 1.17 -13.49
C LEU A 208 8.03 2.66 -13.13
N ASP A 209 7.30 3.07 -12.08
CA ASP A 209 7.14 4.45 -11.62
C ASP A 209 6.58 5.40 -12.71
N GLU A 210 5.92 4.85 -13.73
CA GLU A 210 5.23 5.63 -14.75
C GLU A 210 3.83 6.05 -14.27
N PRO A 211 3.31 7.19 -14.75
CA PRO A 211 1.96 7.61 -14.40
C PRO A 211 0.93 6.55 -14.84
N ALA A 212 -0.03 6.24 -13.97
CA ALA A 212 -1.10 5.29 -14.22
C ALA A 212 -2.21 5.43 -13.18
N PHE A 213 -3.36 4.81 -13.43
CA PHE A 213 -4.34 4.60 -12.36
C PHE A 213 -3.77 3.63 -11.33
N LEU A 214 -3.65 4.10 -10.10
CA LEU A 214 -3.26 3.26 -8.98
C LEU A 214 -4.46 2.44 -8.50
N PRO A 215 -4.25 1.17 -8.11
CA PRO A 215 -5.28 0.38 -7.45
C PRO A 215 -5.89 1.13 -6.26
N ALA A 216 -7.22 1.25 -6.22
CA ALA A 216 -7.89 2.19 -5.30
C ALA A 216 -7.58 1.95 -3.81
N THR A 217 -7.48 0.68 -3.39
CA THR A 217 -7.11 0.33 -2.00
C THR A 217 -5.65 0.69 -1.68
N PRO A 218 -4.66 0.21 -2.47
CA PRO A 218 -3.27 0.66 -2.34
C PRO A 218 -3.10 2.19 -2.36
N TYR A 219 -3.79 2.89 -3.27
CA TYR A 219 -3.77 4.34 -3.32
C TYR A 219 -4.30 4.94 -2.01
N GLY A 220 -5.39 4.39 -1.48
CA GLY A 220 -6.02 4.86 -0.24
C GLY A 220 -5.08 4.75 0.94
N VAL A 221 -4.35 3.64 1.05
CA VAL A 221 -3.34 3.43 2.10
C VAL A 221 -2.18 4.41 1.97
N MET A 222 -1.66 4.64 0.76
CA MET A 222 -0.59 5.61 0.55
C MET A 222 -1.04 7.03 0.92
N GLU A 223 -2.30 7.38 0.62
CA GLU A 223 -2.88 8.66 1.01
C GLU A 223 -3.06 8.79 2.53
N MET A 224 -3.43 7.70 3.22
CA MET A 224 -3.46 7.67 4.69
C MET A 224 -2.08 7.91 5.28
N ILE A 225 -1.03 7.24 4.76
CA ILE A 225 0.36 7.44 5.20
C ILE A 225 0.77 8.90 5.01
N ARG A 226 0.54 9.44 3.81
CA ARG A 226 0.89 10.82 3.43
C ARG A 226 0.20 11.86 4.31
N ARG A 227 -1.13 11.78 4.46
CA ARG A 227 -1.92 12.74 5.25
C ARG A 227 -1.64 12.66 6.76
N THR A 228 -1.28 11.47 7.25
CA THR A 228 -0.89 11.29 8.65
C THR A 228 0.52 11.81 8.94
N GLY A 229 1.34 12.01 7.90
CA GLY A 229 2.74 12.42 8.06
C GLY A 229 3.63 11.30 8.60
N ILE A 230 3.30 10.04 8.28
CA ILE A 230 4.13 8.90 8.65
C ILE A 230 5.42 8.92 7.82
N GLU A 231 6.57 8.91 8.49
CA GLU A 231 7.87 8.83 7.83
C GLU A 231 8.08 7.43 7.23
N THR A 232 8.36 7.36 5.94
CA THR A 232 8.57 6.09 5.20
C THR A 232 9.98 5.92 4.65
N PHE A 233 10.72 7.02 4.44
CA PHE A 233 12.03 7.01 3.80
C PHE A 233 13.02 6.14 4.58
N GLY A 234 13.56 5.12 3.92
CA GLY A 234 14.51 4.17 4.50
C GLY A 234 13.92 3.27 5.60
N LYS A 235 12.61 3.33 5.86
CA LYS A 235 11.95 2.49 6.88
C LYS A 235 11.74 1.08 6.39
N ASN A 236 11.66 0.15 7.32
CA ASN A 236 11.30 -1.23 7.04
C ASN A 236 9.78 -1.37 6.99
N ALA A 237 9.23 -1.59 5.80
CA ALA A 237 7.82 -1.90 5.61
C ALA A 237 7.62 -3.41 5.39
N VAL A 238 6.65 -4.00 6.10
CA VAL A 238 6.24 -5.39 5.90
C VAL A 238 4.81 -5.41 5.40
N VAL A 239 4.61 -5.97 4.21
CA VAL A 239 3.28 -6.20 3.64
C VAL A 239 2.92 -7.67 3.80
N CYS A 240 1.96 -7.96 4.67
CA CYS A 240 1.40 -9.30 4.85
C CYS A 240 0.21 -9.47 3.89
N GLY A 241 0.44 -10.11 2.75
CA GLY A 241 -0.56 -10.27 1.70
C GLY A 241 0.07 -10.09 0.32
N ARG A 242 -0.27 -10.98 -0.61
CA ARG A 242 0.29 -10.99 -1.98
C ARG A 242 -0.76 -11.00 -3.08
N SER A 243 -1.97 -10.55 -2.77
CA SER A 243 -3.03 -10.41 -3.76
C SER A 243 -2.59 -9.43 -4.83
N LYS A 244 -3.01 -9.68 -6.07
CA LYS A 244 -2.56 -8.91 -7.23
C LYS A 244 -3.15 -7.50 -7.30
N ASN A 245 -4.24 -7.28 -6.55
CA ASN A 245 -4.99 -6.03 -6.55
C ASN A 245 -4.73 -5.17 -5.30
N VAL A 246 -4.13 -5.75 -4.25
CA VAL A 246 -3.91 -5.05 -2.97
C VAL A 246 -2.47 -5.22 -2.48
N GLY A 247 -2.09 -6.42 -2.02
CA GLY A 247 -0.82 -6.62 -1.33
C GLY A 247 0.41 -6.37 -2.20
N MET A 248 0.40 -6.88 -3.45
CA MET A 248 1.52 -6.69 -4.36
C MET A 248 1.67 -5.22 -4.81
N PRO A 249 0.60 -4.51 -5.25
CA PRO A 249 0.69 -3.08 -5.52
C PRO A 249 1.14 -2.24 -4.31
N LEU A 250 0.66 -2.53 -3.10
CA LEU A 250 1.09 -1.84 -1.89
C LEU A 250 2.59 -1.97 -1.66
N ALA A 251 3.12 -3.18 -1.84
CA ALA A 251 4.55 -3.41 -1.68
C ALA A 251 5.39 -2.63 -2.69
N MET A 252 4.90 -2.49 -3.93
CA MET A 252 5.58 -1.70 -4.96
C MET A 252 5.49 -0.21 -4.66
N LEU A 253 4.31 0.33 -4.31
CA LEU A 253 4.14 1.75 -3.99
C LEU A 253 4.93 2.19 -2.74
N LEU A 254 5.07 1.29 -1.76
CA LEU A 254 5.95 1.52 -0.62
C LEU A 254 7.42 1.58 -1.01
N HIS A 255 7.81 0.76 -1.99
CA HIS A 255 9.17 0.69 -2.49
C HIS A 255 9.53 1.84 -3.43
N THR A 256 8.58 2.34 -4.21
CA THR A 256 8.76 3.41 -5.20
C THR A 256 9.50 4.61 -4.63
N ASP A 257 10.47 5.08 -5.42
CA ASP A 257 11.36 6.21 -5.14
C ASP A 257 10.62 7.55 -5.24
N LYS A 258 10.92 8.46 -4.30
CA LYS A 258 10.39 9.83 -4.28
C LYS A 258 10.77 10.69 -5.49
N GLU A 259 11.83 10.38 -6.23
CA GLU A 259 12.24 11.18 -7.37
C GLU A 259 11.33 11.00 -8.59
N HIS A 260 10.61 9.89 -8.69
CA HIS A 260 9.98 9.45 -9.94
C HIS A 260 8.44 9.47 -9.90
N HIS A 261 7.82 9.46 -8.72
CA HIS A 261 6.36 9.35 -8.62
C HIS A 261 5.77 10.19 -7.46
N GLU A 262 4.60 10.79 -7.67
CA GLU A 262 3.92 11.63 -6.66
C GLU A 262 3.48 10.82 -5.43
N ILE A 263 3.12 9.55 -5.67
CA ILE A 263 2.73 8.59 -4.63
C ILE A 263 3.86 7.55 -4.48
N CYS A 264 4.68 7.75 -3.47
CA CYS A 264 5.95 7.05 -3.27
C CYS A 264 6.26 6.92 -1.77
N ALA A 265 7.25 6.11 -1.40
CA ALA A 265 7.59 5.95 0.01
C ALA A 265 9.06 5.64 0.33
N ASP A 266 9.91 5.22 -0.61
CA ASP A 266 11.32 4.88 -0.35
C ASP A 266 11.52 3.89 0.82
N ALA A 267 10.58 2.98 1.02
CA ALA A 267 10.66 1.99 2.09
C ALA A 267 11.39 0.72 1.62
N THR A 268 12.22 0.15 2.51
CA THR A 268 12.70 -1.23 2.34
C THR A 268 11.53 -2.16 2.60
N THR A 269 11.05 -2.83 1.55
CA THR A 269 9.78 -3.55 1.61
C THR A 269 9.97 -5.06 1.61
N THR A 270 9.39 -5.74 2.61
CA THR A 270 9.32 -7.20 2.71
C THR A 270 7.89 -7.67 2.48
N ILE A 271 7.70 -8.71 1.66
CA ILE A 271 6.38 -9.28 1.38
C ILE A 271 6.25 -10.63 2.08
N CYS A 272 5.29 -10.72 3.00
CA CYS A 272 4.85 -11.96 3.64
C CYS A 272 3.47 -12.39 3.11
N HIS A 273 3.03 -13.60 3.45
CA HIS A 273 1.72 -14.11 3.05
C HIS A 273 1.19 -15.13 4.06
N ARG A 274 -0.08 -15.56 3.93
CA ARG A 274 -0.72 -16.54 4.84
C ARG A 274 0.03 -17.86 5.05
N TYR A 275 0.94 -18.22 4.15
CA TYR A 275 1.77 -19.44 4.25
C TYR A 275 3.20 -19.16 4.73
N THR A 276 3.53 -17.92 5.10
CA THR A 276 4.79 -17.62 5.78
C THR A 276 4.69 -18.27 7.16
N PRO A 277 5.64 -19.16 7.54
CA PRO A 277 5.61 -19.78 8.86
C PRO A 277 5.52 -18.74 9.98
N GLY A 278 4.76 -19.02 11.04
CA GLY A 278 4.45 -18.04 12.08
C GLY A 278 5.70 -17.46 12.76
N ASP A 279 6.68 -18.30 13.04
CA ASP A 279 7.99 -17.92 13.59
C ASP A 279 8.76 -16.99 12.65
N GLN A 280 8.69 -17.21 11.34
CA GLN A 280 9.30 -16.33 10.34
C GLN A 280 8.53 -15.03 10.18
N LEU A 281 7.19 -15.09 10.20
CA LEU A 281 6.33 -13.92 10.14
C LEU A 281 6.62 -12.98 11.32
N GLU A 282 6.79 -13.54 12.52
CA GLU A 282 7.17 -12.82 13.73
C GLU A 282 8.53 -12.12 13.56
N VAL A 283 9.54 -12.81 12.99
CA VAL A 283 10.85 -12.20 12.72
C VAL A 283 10.72 -10.96 11.84
N PHE A 284 9.99 -11.04 10.72
CA PHE A 284 9.83 -9.89 9.83
C PHE A 284 9.03 -8.76 10.49
N THR A 285 7.90 -9.09 11.11
CA THR A 285 7.00 -8.09 11.72
C THR A 285 7.62 -7.38 12.92
N LYS A 286 8.50 -8.04 13.69
CA LYS A 286 9.28 -7.40 14.77
C LYS A 286 10.30 -6.40 14.27
N THR A 287 10.77 -6.51 13.04
CA THR A 287 11.72 -5.52 12.46
C THR A 287 11.03 -4.34 11.79
N ALA A 288 9.74 -4.49 11.47
CA ALA A 288 8.96 -3.52 10.72
C ALA A 288 8.76 -2.21 11.48
N ASP A 289 8.98 -1.08 10.81
CA ASP A 289 8.49 0.23 11.23
C ASP A 289 7.02 0.43 10.81
N ILE A 290 6.63 -0.18 9.67
CA ILE A 290 5.29 -0.12 9.09
C ILE A 290 4.84 -1.53 8.73
N ILE A 291 3.68 -1.95 9.22
CA ILE A 291 3.03 -3.20 8.85
C ILE A 291 1.74 -2.89 8.11
N ILE A 292 1.59 -3.45 6.91
CA ILE A 292 0.32 -3.43 6.17
C ILE A 292 -0.17 -4.85 6.01
N VAL A 293 -1.35 -5.17 6.54
CA VAL A 293 -1.91 -6.53 6.47
C VAL A 293 -3.16 -6.58 5.59
N ALA A 294 -3.18 -7.51 4.64
CA ALA A 294 -4.19 -7.68 3.61
C ALA A 294 -4.34 -9.17 3.24
N VAL A 295 -4.58 -10.01 4.25
CA VAL A 295 -4.61 -11.48 4.13
C VAL A 295 -6.02 -12.04 4.15
N GLY A 296 -6.96 -11.38 4.83
CA GLY A 296 -8.30 -11.90 5.07
C GLY A 296 -8.29 -13.03 6.10
N MET A 297 -7.52 -12.86 7.17
CA MET A 297 -7.38 -13.81 8.28
C MET A 297 -7.47 -13.04 9.60
N PRO A 298 -8.57 -13.19 10.37
CA PRO A 298 -8.74 -12.49 11.64
C PRO A 298 -7.58 -12.74 12.60
N ASN A 299 -7.09 -11.66 13.22
CA ASN A 299 -6.08 -11.71 14.29
C ASN A 299 -4.78 -12.44 13.90
N LEU A 300 -4.36 -12.35 12.63
CA LEU A 300 -3.09 -12.89 12.16
C LEU A 300 -1.89 -12.18 12.81
N ILE A 301 -1.97 -10.85 12.95
CA ILE A 301 -0.91 -10.04 13.58
C ILE A 301 -1.30 -9.76 15.02
N THR A 302 -0.51 -10.27 15.96
CA THR A 302 -0.74 -10.14 17.41
C THR A 302 0.28 -9.23 18.09
N ALA A 303 -0.01 -8.82 19.33
CA ALA A 303 0.82 -7.89 20.07
C ALA A 303 2.27 -8.38 20.28
N ASP A 304 2.50 -9.67 20.45
CA ASP A 304 3.83 -10.27 20.63
C ASP A 304 4.69 -10.25 19.36
N MET A 305 4.06 -10.12 18.18
CA MET A 305 4.73 -10.08 16.88
C MET A 305 5.25 -8.68 16.48
N VAL A 306 4.88 -7.64 17.22
CA VAL A 306 5.22 -6.26 16.84
C VAL A 306 6.12 -5.57 17.86
N LYS A 307 6.93 -4.63 17.36
CA LYS A 307 7.77 -3.76 18.20
C LYS A 307 7.00 -2.53 18.68
N GLU A 308 7.50 -1.91 19.75
CA GLU A 308 7.00 -0.61 20.22
C GLU A 308 7.16 0.47 19.14
N GLY A 309 6.15 1.33 19.01
CA GLY A 309 6.13 2.45 18.06
C GLY A 309 5.80 2.07 16.62
N VAL A 310 5.47 0.81 16.31
CA VAL A 310 5.12 0.37 14.94
C VAL A 310 3.90 1.12 14.40
N VAL A 311 3.86 1.37 13.09
CA VAL A 311 2.65 1.81 12.37
C VAL A 311 1.94 0.59 11.81
N VAL A 312 0.63 0.46 12.03
CA VAL A 312 -0.15 -0.69 11.55
C VAL A 312 -1.35 -0.25 10.72
N ILE A 313 -1.41 -0.74 9.49
CA ILE A 313 -2.51 -0.50 8.55
C ILE A 313 -3.16 -1.84 8.22
N ASP A 314 -4.39 -2.01 8.71
CA ASP A 314 -5.21 -3.19 8.55
C ASP A 314 -6.19 -3.00 7.39
N VAL A 315 -5.89 -3.68 6.29
CA VAL A 315 -6.71 -3.71 5.08
C VAL A 315 -7.72 -4.86 5.13
N GLY A 316 -7.54 -5.82 6.05
CA GLY A 316 -8.38 -6.98 6.23
C GLY A 316 -9.82 -6.60 6.56
N ILE A 317 -10.78 -7.28 5.94
CA ILE A 317 -12.19 -7.16 6.28
C ILE A 317 -12.77 -8.56 6.35
N ASN A 318 -12.96 -9.04 7.57
CA ASN A 318 -13.47 -10.37 7.86
C ASN A 318 -14.84 -10.27 8.53
N ARG A 319 -15.77 -11.13 8.14
CA ARG A 319 -17.08 -11.26 8.79
C ARG A 319 -17.00 -12.39 9.81
N VAL A 320 -17.10 -12.07 11.09
CA VAL A 320 -17.12 -13.05 12.17
C VAL A 320 -18.41 -12.94 12.95
N MET A 321 -18.89 -14.07 13.48
CA MET A 321 -20.03 -14.06 14.39
C MET A 321 -19.54 -13.57 15.75
N ASP A 322 -20.20 -12.54 16.28
CA ASP A 322 -19.97 -12.10 17.65
C ASP A 322 -20.53 -13.17 18.61
N PRO A 323 -19.68 -13.80 19.45
CA PRO A 323 -20.12 -14.84 20.36
C PRO A 323 -21.04 -14.32 21.47
N VAL A 324 -21.02 -13.02 21.76
CA VAL A 324 -21.85 -12.38 22.79
C VAL A 324 -23.20 -11.97 22.22
N THR A 325 -23.20 -11.29 21.08
CA THR A 325 -24.44 -10.72 20.52
C THR A 325 -25.12 -11.60 19.47
N GLY A 326 -24.43 -12.63 18.96
CA GLY A 326 -24.88 -13.48 17.86
C GLY A 326 -24.94 -12.76 16.50
N LYS A 327 -24.53 -11.48 16.43
CA LYS A 327 -24.56 -10.68 15.20
C LYS A 327 -23.26 -10.83 14.43
N MET A 328 -23.34 -10.72 13.11
CA MET A 328 -22.14 -10.63 12.28
C MET A 328 -21.46 -9.29 12.52
N LYS A 329 -20.18 -9.31 12.88
CA LYS A 329 -19.32 -8.12 13.00
C LYS A 329 -18.19 -8.16 11.97
N LEU A 330 -17.71 -6.98 11.60
CA LEU A 330 -16.50 -6.85 10.79
C LEU A 330 -15.30 -6.72 11.71
N VAL A 331 -14.26 -7.51 11.44
CA VAL A 331 -12.98 -7.45 12.14
C VAL A 331 -11.85 -7.46 11.11
N GLY A 332 -10.71 -6.89 11.48
CA GLY A 332 -9.53 -6.83 10.65
C GLY A 332 -8.69 -8.10 10.73
N ASP A 333 -7.50 -8.05 10.15
CA ASP A 333 -6.48 -9.10 10.24
C ASP A 333 -5.54 -8.91 11.45
N VAL A 334 -5.68 -7.80 12.19
CA VAL A 334 -4.87 -7.47 13.38
C VAL A 334 -5.67 -7.69 14.66
N ASP A 335 -5.02 -8.22 15.70
CA ASP A 335 -5.50 -8.09 17.08
C ASP A 335 -5.39 -6.62 17.51
N PHE A 336 -6.45 -5.86 17.20
CA PHE A 336 -6.46 -4.41 17.38
C PHE A 336 -6.23 -4.01 18.84
N GLU A 337 -6.87 -4.71 19.80
CA GLU A 337 -6.77 -4.36 21.22
C GLU A 337 -5.33 -4.51 21.70
N GLY A 338 -4.70 -5.66 21.46
CA GLY A 338 -3.32 -5.92 21.88
C GLY A 338 -2.31 -5.02 21.16
N VAL A 339 -2.41 -4.90 19.84
CA VAL A 339 -1.45 -4.15 19.01
C VAL A 339 -1.56 -2.63 19.25
N SER A 340 -2.76 -2.12 19.54
CA SER A 340 -2.97 -0.69 19.85
C SER A 340 -2.23 -0.19 21.09
N GLN A 341 -1.78 -1.09 21.97
CA GLN A 341 -0.99 -0.74 23.15
C GLN A 341 0.50 -0.55 22.85
N LYS A 342 0.96 -0.97 21.66
CA LYS A 342 2.36 -0.88 21.22
C LYS A 342 2.55 0.05 20.03
N ALA A 343 1.55 0.12 19.16
CA ALA A 343 1.64 0.88 17.92
C ALA A 343 1.71 2.40 18.19
N SER A 344 2.43 3.12 17.34
CA SER A 344 2.35 4.59 17.30
C SER A 344 1.08 5.05 16.56
N TYR A 345 0.72 4.33 15.49
CA TYR A 345 -0.49 4.54 14.71
C TYR A 345 -1.15 3.21 14.35
N ILE A 346 -2.48 3.17 14.35
CA ILE A 346 -3.24 1.99 13.93
C ILE A 346 -4.54 2.38 13.21
N THR A 347 -4.89 1.68 12.13
CA THR A 347 -6.21 1.82 11.50
C THR A 347 -7.25 0.95 12.19
N PRO A 348 -8.48 1.44 12.41
CA PRO A 348 -9.57 0.61 12.91
C PRO A 348 -10.20 -0.22 11.79
N VAL A 349 -10.80 -1.36 12.16
CA VAL A 349 -11.68 -2.13 11.27
C VAL A 349 -13.01 -2.39 11.98
N PRO A 350 -14.15 -1.91 11.45
CA PRO A 350 -14.29 -1.06 10.25
C PRO A 350 -13.84 0.40 10.50
N GLY A 351 -13.75 1.19 9.41
CA GLY A 351 -13.52 2.64 9.48
C GLY A 351 -12.12 3.11 9.10
N GLY A 352 -11.17 2.18 8.87
CA GLY A 352 -9.85 2.47 8.35
C GLY A 352 -9.82 2.49 6.82
N VAL A 353 -9.26 1.45 6.20
CA VAL A 353 -8.91 1.45 4.77
C VAL A 353 -10.14 1.41 3.84
N GLY A 354 -11.22 0.72 4.22
CA GLY A 354 -12.40 0.54 3.36
C GLY A 354 -13.02 1.84 2.81
N PRO A 355 -13.31 2.85 3.64
CA PRO A 355 -13.74 4.18 3.19
C PRO A 355 -12.77 4.86 2.22
N MET A 356 -11.46 4.70 2.43
CA MET A 356 -10.43 5.30 1.59
C MET A 356 -10.41 4.71 0.18
N THR A 357 -10.62 3.40 0.05
CA THR A 357 -10.77 2.75 -1.27
C THR A 357 -11.87 3.41 -2.10
N VAL A 358 -13.02 3.69 -1.50
CA VAL A 358 -14.13 4.33 -2.21
C VAL A 358 -13.80 5.78 -2.57
N ALA A 359 -13.12 6.52 -1.69
CA ALA A 359 -12.70 7.89 -1.98
C ALA A 359 -11.67 7.96 -3.12
N MET A 360 -10.70 7.06 -3.15
CA MET A 360 -9.71 6.98 -4.23
C MET A 360 -10.32 6.56 -5.56
N LEU A 361 -11.34 5.69 -5.55
CA LEU A 361 -12.09 5.38 -6.77
C LEU A 361 -12.73 6.64 -7.38
N MET A 362 -13.29 7.54 -6.55
CA MET A 362 -13.85 8.81 -7.04
C MET A 362 -12.75 9.70 -7.62
N LYS A 363 -11.59 9.75 -6.95
CA LYS A 363 -10.42 10.50 -7.43
C LYS A 363 -9.94 9.97 -8.78
N ASN A 364 -9.78 8.65 -8.92
CA ASN A 364 -9.41 8.01 -10.18
C ASN A 364 -10.45 8.31 -11.29
N THR A 365 -11.75 8.29 -10.96
CA THR A 365 -12.80 8.63 -11.94
C THR A 365 -12.69 10.08 -12.42
N MET A 366 -12.39 11.02 -11.53
CA MET A 366 -12.13 12.41 -11.91
C MET A 366 -10.89 12.53 -12.80
N GLN A 367 -9.83 11.78 -12.49
CA GLN A 367 -8.61 11.73 -13.31
C GLN A 367 -8.85 11.13 -14.71
N ALA A 368 -9.69 10.10 -14.80
CA ALA A 368 -10.11 9.48 -16.06
C ALA A 368 -10.90 10.47 -16.94
N ALA A 369 -11.86 11.19 -16.36
CA ALA A 369 -12.63 12.21 -17.09
C ALA A 369 -11.75 13.36 -17.62
N LYS A 370 -10.62 13.63 -16.98
CA LYS A 370 -9.62 14.62 -17.44
C LYS A 370 -8.70 14.09 -18.55
N GLY A 371 -8.77 12.80 -18.88
CA GLY A 371 -7.82 12.15 -19.79
C GLY A 371 -6.39 12.13 -19.24
N GLN A 372 -6.21 12.14 -17.90
CA GLN A 372 -4.90 12.28 -17.27
C GLN A 372 -3.92 11.16 -17.67
N TYR A 373 -4.45 9.98 -17.99
CA TYR A 373 -3.70 8.79 -18.36
C TYR A 373 -4.19 8.21 -19.70
N SER A 374 -4.33 9.08 -20.71
CA SER A 374 -4.56 8.66 -22.10
C SER A 374 -3.21 8.42 -22.78
N TRP A 375 -3.10 7.28 -23.45
CA TRP A 375 -1.88 6.81 -24.11
C TRP A 375 -2.18 6.61 -25.60
N ASP A 376 -2.19 7.70 -26.35
CA ASP A 376 -2.33 7.68 -27.82
C ASP A 376 -1.15 6.97 -28.52
#